data_AF-A0A0S7CW14-F1
#
_entry.id   AF-A0A0S7CW14-F1
#
_cell.length_a   1.000
_cell.length_b   1.000
_cell.length_c   1.000
_cell.angle_alpha   90.00
_cell.angle_beta   90.00
_cell.angle_gamma   90.00
#
_symmetry.space_group_name_H-M   'P 1'
#
loop_
_entity.id
_entity.type
_entity.pdbx_description
1 polymer ?
#
loop_
_entity_poly.entity_id
_entity_poly.type
_entity_poly.pdbx_seq_one_letter_code
_entity_poly.pdbx_strand_id
1 'polypeptide(L)'
;MRADAQRNRDRIVEVARALFRVKGFEAVSMDEVAKAAEVGPGTLYRHFPTKESLYDAVLEAWAEKVRTAVDRALSLDAPARERLLSWLTDYASMLTEHKGAAARITAALGDPGSPFAAKCQTYLGANQRVIEALDSALRPGVDAMQISRLVGGVAAVVDNSELPADAAASMLAVVADGLVAS
;
A
#
# COMPACT_ATOMS: atom_id res chain seq x y z
N MET A 1 18.60 -16.58 18.31
CA MET A 1 19.15 -16.85 16.95
C MET A 1 18.13 -16.72 15.81
N ARG A 2 16.95 -17.39 15.81
CA ARG A 2 15.94 -17.16 14.74
C ARG A 2 15.31 -15.75 14.78
N ALA A 3 15.02 -15.26 15.98
CA ALA A 3 14.47 -13.90 16.17
C ALA A 3 15.44 -12.80 15.73
N ASP A 4 16.75 -12.98 15.95
CA ASP A 4 17.79 -12.03 15.52
C ASP A 4 17.94 -11.99 13.99
N ALA A 5 17.90 -13.17 13.35
CA ALA A 5 17.94 -13.27 11.90
C ALA A 5 16.71 -12.65 11.23
N GLN A 6 15.52 -12.80 11.84
CA GLN A 6 14.30 -12.16 11.34
C GLN A 6 14.36 -10.65 11.52
N ARG A 7 14.74 -10.14 12.71
CA ARG A 7 14.91 -8.70 12.95
C ARG A 7 15.90 -8.06 11.98
N ASN A 8 17.01 -8.74 11.68
CA ASN A 8 17.98 -8.25 10.70
C ASN A 8 17.39 -8.21 9.29
N ARG A 9 16.64 -9.25 8.89
CA ARG A 9 15.93 -9.28 7.60
C ARG A 9 14.95 -8.11 7.48
N ASP A 10 14.11 -7.89 8.48
CA ASP A 10 13.09 -6.84 8.46
C ASP A 10 13.73 -5.44 8.40
N ARG A 11 14.82 -5.24 9.15
CA ARG A 11 15.60 -3.99 9.12
C ARG A 11 16.21 -3.73 7.76
N ILE A 12 16.78 -4.75 7.11
CA ILE A 12 17.31 -4.65 5.75
C ILE A 12 16.20 -4.23 4.78
N VAL A 13 15.02 -4.85 4.86
CA VAL A 13 13.88 -4.56 3.98
C VAL A 13 13.40 -3.12 4.15
N GLU A 14 13.22 -2.64 5.40
CA GLU A 14 12.77 -1.26 5.62
C GLU A 14 13.79 -0.21 5.15
N VAL A 15 15.09 -0.46 5.36
CA VAL A 15 16.15 0.42 4.85
C VAL A 15 16.20 0.42 3.32
N ALA A 16 16.13 -0.76 2.70
CA ALA A 16 16.10 -0.89 1.26
C ALA A 16 14.89 -0.18 0.65
N ARG A 17 13.70 -0.33 1.26
CA ARG A 17 12.49 0.40 0.88
C ARG A 17 12.72 1.90 0.90
N ALA A 18 13.33 2.43 1.96
CA ALA A 18 13.63 3.85 2.07
C ALA A 18 14.61 4.35 1.00
N LEU A 19 15.65 3.56 0.70
CA LEU A 19 16.67 3.89 -0.31
C LEU A 19 16.11 3.82 -1.73
N PHE A 20 15.45 2.72 -2.10
CA PHE A 20 14.82 2.55 -3.42
C PHE A 20 13.79 3.65 -3.69
N ARG A 21 13.08 4.10 -2.66
CA ARG A 21 12.15 5.21 -2.75
C ARG A 21 12.84 6.53 -3.11
N VAL A 22 13.96 6.86 -2.45
CA VAL A 22 14.61 8.17 -2.62
C VAL A 22 15.43 8.23 -3.89
N LYS A 23 16.14 7.14 -4.21
CA LYS A 23 17.13 7.11 -5.29
C LYS A 23 16.65 6.35 -6.54
N GLY A 24 15.59 5.56 -6.43
CA GLY A 24 15.17 4.62 -7.46
C GLY A 24 15.92 3.28 -7.37
N PHE A 25 15.35 2.23 -7.94
CA PHE A 25 15.92 0.88 -7.92
C PHE A 25 17.31 0.81 -8.58
N GLU A 26 17.51 1.50 -9.71
CA GLU A 26 18.77 1.45 -10.45
C GLU A 26 19.94 2.11 -9.72
N ALA A 27 19.70 3.22 -9.02
CA ALA A 27 20.75 3.99 -8.38
C ALA A 27 21.20 3.44 -7.02
N VAL A 28 20.46 2.49 -6.42
CA VAL A 28 20.80 1.89 -5.12
C VAL A 28 21.63 0.64 -5.33
N SER A 29 22.77 0.56 -4.64
CA SER A 29 23.61 -0.64 -4.61
C SER A 29 23.35 -1.48 -3.37
N MET A 30 23.68 -2.77 -3.44
CA MET A 30 23.61 -3.69 -2.29
C MET A 30 24.53 -3.22 -1.14
N ASP A 31 25.72 -2.71 -1.45
CA ASP A 31 26.66 -2.20 -0.44
C ASP A 31 26.11 -0.97 0.29
N GLU A 32 25.38 -0.10 -0.42
CA GLU A 32 24.71 1.04 0.20
C GLU A 32 23.63 0.57 1.18
N VAL A 33 22.82 -0.43 0.80
CA VAL A 33 21.81 -1.02 1.68
C VAL A 33 22.47 -1.66 2.90
N ALA A 34 23.54 -2.45 2.73
CA ALA A 34 24.26 -3.07 3.85
C ALA A 34 24.77 -2.02 4.85
N LYS A 35 25.37 -0.94 4.34
CA LYS A 35 25.87 0.17 5.16
C LYS A 35 24.74 0.88 5.91
N ALA A 36 23.67 1.25 5.21
CA ALA A 36 22.54 1.95 5.80
C ALA A 36 21.76 1.07 6.79
N ALA A 37 21.73 -0.23 6.55
CA ALA A 37 21.12 -1.21 7.44
C ALA A 37 22.12 -1.73 8.47
N GLU A 38 23.29 -1.12 8.65
CA GLU A 38 24.34 -1.51 9.60
C GLU A 38 24.49 -3.04 9.74
N VAL A 39 24.66 -3.72 8.60
CA VAL A 39 24.97 -5.15 8.51
C VAL A 39 26.20 -5.35 7.65
N GLY A 40 26.94 -6.45 7.88
CA GLY A 40 28.02 -6.84 6.98
C GLY A 40 27.48 -7.25 5.60
N PRO A 41 28.21 -7.01 4.49
CA PRO A 41 27.79 -7.42 3.14
C PRO A 41 27.46 -8.91 3.06
N GLY A 42 28.26 -9.79 3.68
CA GLY A 42 27.97 -11.22 3.71
C GLY A 42 26.64 -11.59 4.39
N THR A 43 26.21 -10.82 5.40
CA THR A 43 24.91 -10.98 6.04
C THR A 43 23.78 -10.57 5.09
N LEU A 44 23.94 -9.43 4.41
CA LEU A 44 22.98 -8.97 3.40
C LEU A 44 22.80 -10.01 2.29
N TYR A 45 23.90 -10.44 1.65
CA TYR A 45 23.87 -11.40 0.54
C TYR A 45 23.34 -12.78 0.96
N ARG A 46 23.52 -13.17 2.23
CA ARG A 46 22.93 -14.41 2.76
C ARG A 46 21.41 -14.33 2.87
N HIS A 47 20.84 -13.16 3.17
CA HIS A 47 19.39 -12.96 3.21
C HIS A 47 18.80 -12.70 1.82
N PHE A 48 19.53 -11.95 1.00
CA PHE A 48 19.11 -11.47 -0.31
C PHE A 48 20.28 -11.61 -1.30
N PRO A 49 20.35 -12.75 -2.02
CA PRO A 49 21.46 -13.01 -2.95
C PRO A 49 21.59 -11.97 -4.07
N THR A 50 20.49 -11.30 -4.43
CA THR A 50 20.45 -10.28 -5.49
C THR A 50 19.66 -9.04 -5.08
N LYS A 51 19.87 -7.92 -5.78
CA LYS A 51 19.11 -6.67 -5.58
C LYS A 51 17.62 -6.85 -5.87
N GLU A 52 17.31 -7.69 -6.86
CA GLU A 52 15.95 -8.10 -7.24
C GLU A 52 15.29 -8.87 -6.10
N SER A 53 15.97 -9.85 -5.50
CA SER A 53 15.42 -10.61 -4.36
C SER A 53 15.13 -9.75 -3.13
N LEU A 54 15.90 -8.66 -2.94
CA LEU A 54 15.65 -7.66 -1.92
C LEU A 54 14.46 -6.77 -2.28
N TYR A 55 14.37 -6.34 -3.55
CA TYR A 55 13.26 -5.54 -4.04
C TYR A 55 11.92 -6.28 -3.98
N ASP A 56 11.91 -7.57 -4.33
CA ASP A 56 10.74 -8.44 -4.17
C ASP A 56 10.29 -8.52 -2.71
N ALA A 57 11.23 -8.64 -1.78
CA ALA A 57 10.92 -8.62 -0.35
C ALA A 57 10.37 -7.27 0.14
N VAL A 58 10.82 -6.16 -0.45
CA VAL A 58 10.26 -4.82 -0.20
C VAL A 58 8.82 -4.73 -0.71
N LEU A 59 8.54 -5.27 -1.90
CA LEU A 59 7.18 -5.32 -2.44
C LEU A 59 6.27 -6.21 -1.60
N GLU A 60 6.75 -7.37 -1.17
CA GLU A 60 6.00 -8.30 -0.33
C GLU A 60 5.69 -7.71 1.04
N ALA A 61 6.65 -7.04 1.68
CA ALA A 61 6.41 -6.35 2.96
C ALA A 61 5.37 -5.23 2.82
N TRP A 62 5.36 -4.53 1.68
CA TRP A 62 4.32 -3.56 1.38
C TRP A 62 2.96 -4.21 1.14
N ALA A 63 2.90 -5.33 0.39
CA ALA A 63 1.67 -6.07 0.17
C ALA A 63 1.09 -6.63 1.48
N GLU A 64 1.94 -7.05 2.41
CA GLU A 64 1.53 -7.48 3.75
C GLU A 64 0.90 -6.34 4.56
N LYS A 65 1.41 -5.10 4.45
CA LYS A 65 0.78 -3.92 5.08
C LYS A 65 -0.64 -3.70 4.54
N VAL A 66 -0.83 -3.88 3.23
CA VAL A 66 -2.15 -3.81 2.60
C VAL A 66 -3.08 -4.91 3.12
N ARG A 67 -2.62 -6.16 3.18
CA ARG A 67 -3.40 -7.29 3.74
C ARG A 67 -3.78 -7.05 5.20
N THR A 68 -2.83 -6.61 6.02
CA THR A 68 -3.06 -6.29 7.43
C THR A 68 -4.11 -5.18 7.60
N ALA A 69 -4.11 -4.16 6.74
CA ALA A 69 -5.10 -3.09 6.79
C ALA A 69 -6.51 -3.59 6.42
N VAL A 70 -6.62 -4.45 5.40
CA VAL A 70 -7.89 -5.13 5.09
C VAL A 70 -8.37 -5.97 6.26
N ASP A 71 -7.51 -6.82 6.83
CA ASP A 71 -7.86 -7.70 7.94
C ASP A 71 -8.30 -6.90 9.17
N ARG A 72 -7.59 -5.82 9.49
CA ARG A 72 -7.99 -4.89 10.55
C ARG A 72 -9.39 -4.35 10.29
N ALA A 73 -9.64 -3.76 9.12
CA ALA A 73 -10.94 -3.18 8.76
C ALA A 73 -12.07 -4.22 8.83
N LEU A 74 -11.81 -5.44 8.37
CA LEU A 74 -12.78 -6.53 8.41
C LEU A 74 -12.95 -7.14 9.82
N SER A 75 -12.00 -6.97 10.73
CA SER A 75 -12.10 -7.45 12.11
C SER A 75 -12.83 -6.49 13.07
N LEU A 76 -13.10 -5.25 12.65
CA LEU A 76 -13.82 -4.28 13.49
C LEU A 76 -15.24 -4.77 13.79
N ASP A 77 -15.61 -4.71 15.07
CA ASP A 77 -16.99 -4.87 15.53
C ASP A 77 -17.76 -3.57 15.30
N ALA A 78 -18.08 -3.33 14.02
CA ALA A 78 -18.66 -2.09 13.54
C ALA A 78 -19.57 -2.32 12.31
N PRO A 79 -20.51 -1.42 12.03
CA PRO A 79 -21.30 -1.46 10.80
C PRO A 79 -20.43 -1.50 9.54
N ALA A 80 -20.95 -2.08 8.45
CA ALA A 80 -20.23 -2.23 7.17
C ALA A 80 -19.65 -0.90 6.64
N ARG A 81 -20.39 0.19 6.83
CA ARG A 81 -19.95 1.55 6.49
C ARG A 81 -18.63 1.93 7.18
N GLU A 82 -18.53 1.69 8.48
CA GLU A 82 -17.36 2.06 9.28
C GLU A 82 -16.16 1.18 8.95
N ARG A 83 -16.41 -0.12 8.71
CA ARG A 83 -15.41 -1.08 8.22
C ARG A 83 -14.85 -0.65 6.86
N LEU A 84 -15.73 -0.28 5.93
CA LEU A 84 -15.34 0.25 4.62
C LEU A 84 -14.54 1.54 4.77
N LEU A 85 -15.04 2.52 5.54
CA LEU A 85 -14.35 3.79 5.75
C LEU A 85 -12.96 3.60 6.37
N SER A 86 -12.80 2.68 7.32
CA SER A 86 -11.49 2.33 7.89
C SER A 86 -10.52 1.86 6.79
N TRP A 87 -10.96 0.91 5.94
CA TRP A 87 -10.15 0.43 4.83
C TRP A 87 -9.80 1.54 3.83
N LEU A 88 -10.78 2.34 3.40
CA LEU A 88 -10.54 3.42 2.43
C LEU A 88 -9.56 4.46 2.97
N THR A 89 -9.63 4.77 4.27
CA THR A 89 -8.72 5.70 4.94
C THR A 89 -7.30 5.16 4.96
N ASP A 90 -7.11 3.91 5.37
CA ASP A 90 -5.80 3.25 5.37
C ASP A 90 -5.21 3.16 3.96
N TYR A 91 -6.04 2.83 2.98
CA TYR A 91 -5.64 2.78 1.57
C TYR A 91 -5.17 4.17 1.09
N ALA A 92 -5.93 5.24 1.34
CA ALA A 92 -5.52 6.59 0.99
C ALA A 92 -4.21 6.97 1.68
N SER A 93 -4.05 6.69 2.97
CA SER A 93 -2.80 6.95 3.71
C SER A 93 -1.61 6.21 3.12
N MET A 94 -1.78 4.94 2.71
CA MET A 94 -0.71 4.16 2.07
C MET A 94 -0.36 4.70 0.67
N LEU A 95 -1.32 5.27 -0.08
CA LEU A 95 -1.06 5.92 -1.36
C LEU A 95 -0.30 7.25 -1.20
N THR A 96 -0.54 7.98 -0.11
CA THR A 96 0.08 9.28 0.17
C THR A 96 1.34 9.20 1.02
N GLU A 97 1.83 8.00 1.36
CA GLU A 97 3.13 7.81 2.01
C GLU A 97 4.28 8.49 1.22
N HIS A 98 4.09 8.69 -0.09
CA HIS A 98 5.09 9.27 -0.99
C HIS A 98 4.46 10.35 -1.88
N LYS A 99 5.05 11.55 -1.84
CA LYS A 99 4.56 12.69 -2.62
C LYS A 99 4.54 12.39 -4.13
N GLY A 100 3.38 12.61 -4.74
CA GLY A 100 3.08 12.34 -6.14
C GLY A 100 2.83 10.87 -6.48
N ALA A 101 2.87 9.93 -5.52
CA ALA A 101 2.67 8.51 -5.81
C ALA A 101 1.20 8.18 -6.07
N ALA A 102 0.28 8.80 -5.32
CA ALA A 102 -1.16 8.57 -5.46
C ALA A 102 -1.64 8.78 -6.91
N ALA A 103 -1.29 9.92 -7.52
CA ALA A 103 -1.67 10.23 -8.90
C ALA A 103 -1.08 9.23 -9.92
N ARG A 104 0.21 8.87 -9.77
CA ARG A 104 0.90 7.94 -10.68
C ARG A 104 0.35 6.51 -10.61
N ILE A 105 0.14 6.00 -9.38
CA ILE A 105 -0.43 4.67 -9.17
C ILE A 105 -1.86 4.63 -9.71
N THR A 106 -2.66 5.67 -9.43
CA THR A 106 -4.05 5.74 -9.92
C THR A 106 -4.12 5.81 -11.44
N ALA A 107 -3.23 6.57 -12.08
CA ALA A 107 -3.16 6.66 -13.54
C ALA A 107 -2.70 5.35 -14.21
N ALA A 108 -1.93 4.52 -13.50
CA ALA A 108 -1.46 3.23 -13.98
C ALA A 108 -2.51 2.10 -13.89
N LEU A 109 -3.66 2.34 -13.26
CA LEU A 109 -4.71 1.34 -13.11
C LEU A 109 -5.23 0.87 -14.48
N GLY A 110 -5.05 -0.42 -14.76
CA GLY A 110 -5.44 -1.06 -16.02
C GLY A 110 -4.33 -1.11 -17.08
N ASP A 111 -3.13 -0.59 -16.78
CA ASP A 111 -1.96 -0.72 -17.65
C ASP A 111 -1.01 -1.83 -17.14
N PRO A 112 -0.99 -3.01 -17.78
CA PRO A 112 -0.10 -4.10 -17.38
C PRO A 112 1.39 -3.81 -17.68
N GLY A 113 1.69 -2.84 -18.56
CA GLY A 113 3.06 -2.42 -18.88
C GLY A 113 3.63 -1.39 -17.90
N SER A 114 2.80 -0.87 -16.99
CA SER A 114 3.23 0.14 -16.04
C SER A 114 4.23 -0.42 -15.02
N PRO A 115 5.27 0.35 -14.63
CA PRO A 115 6.11 0.02 -13.47
C PRO A 115 5.32 -0.13 -12.15
N PHE A 116 4.08 0.37 -12.10
CA PHE A 116 3.20 0.26 -10.93
C PHE A 116 2.21 -0.90 -11.00
N ALA A 117 2.27 -1.77 -12.01
CA ALA A 117 1.30 -2.84 -12.24
C ALA A 117 1.12 -3.76 -11.01
N ALA A 118 2.23 -4.19 -10.38
CA ALA A 118 2.17 -5.04 -9.18
C ALA A 118 1.46 -4.34 -8.00
N LYS A 119 1.70 -3.03 -7.81
CA LYS A 119 1.01 -2.24 -6.78
C LYS A 119 -0.47 -2.10 -7.09
N CYS A 120 -0.81 -1.83 -8.35
CA CYS A 120 -2.20 -1.75 -8.81
C CYS A 120 -2.95 -3.06 -8.53
N GLN A 121 -2.36 -4.20 -8.90
CA GLN A 121 -2.94 -5.53 -8.67
C GLN A 121 -3.17 -5.82 -7.19
N THR A 122 -2.21 -5.47 -6.34
CA THR A 122 -2.34 -5.67 -4.89
C THR A 122 -3.51 -4.88 -4.31
N TYR A 123 -3.67 -3.61 -4.69
CA TYR A 123 -4.80 -2.80 -4.24
C TYR A 123 -6.14 -3.25 -4.83
N LEU A 124 -6.17 -3.67 -6.10
CA LEU A 124 -7.37 -4.23 -6.72
C LEU A 124 -7.82 -5.51 -6.01
N GLY A 125 -6.89 -6.43 -5.70
CA GLY A 125 -7.18 -7.64 -4.93
C GLY A 125 -7.65 -7.34 -3.51
N ALA A 126 -7.06 -6.33 -2.85
CA ALA A 126 -7.49 -5.88 -1.53
C ALA A 126 -8.93 -5.33 -1.55
N ASN A 127 -9.26 -4.48 -2.53
CA ASN A 127 -10.61 -3.96 -2.73
C ASN A 127 -11.60 -5.09 -3.02
N GLN A 128 -11.22 -6.06 -3.85
CA GLN A 128 -12.06 -7.21 -4.17
C GLN A 128 -12.41 -8.01 -2.91
N ARG A 129 -11.42 -8.28 -2.04
CA ARG A 129 -11.66 -8.97 -0.76
C ARG A 129 -12.60 -8.20 0.16
N VAL A 130 -12.48 -6.87 0.22
CA VAL A 130 -13.38 -6.03 1.03
C VAL A 130 -14.80 -6.04 0.45
N ILE A 131 -14.94 -5.96 -0.88
CA ILE A 131 -16.24 -6.05 -1.57
C ILE A 131 -16.91 -7.38 -1.24
N GLU A 132 -16.21 -8.50 -1.41
CA GLU A 132 -16.75 -9.84 -1.13
C GLU A 132 -17.17 -10.00 0.33
N ALA A 133 -16.39 -9.46 1.26
CA ALA A 133 -16.70 -9.55 2.68
C ALA A 133 -17.88 -8.66 3.13
N LEU A 134 -18.20 -7.62 2.37
CA LEU A 134 -19.26 -6.65 2.67
C LEU A 134 -20.42 -6.69 1.66
N ASP A 135 -20.45 -7.68 0.77
CA ASP A 135 -21.32 -7.74 -0.41
C ASP A 135 -22.80 -7.41 -0.12
N SER A 136 -23.37 -8.03 0.91
CA SER A 136 -24.77 -7.82 1.30
C SER A 136 -25.11 -6.40 1.79
N ALA A 137 -24.09 -5.62 2.15
CA ALA A 137 -24.23 -4.25 2.63
C ALA A 137 -23.82 -3.21 1.58
N LEU A 138 -23.25 -3.61 0.45
CA LEU A 138 -22.86 -2.69 -0.63
C LEU A 138 -23.99 -2.54 -1.64
N ARG A 139 -24.04 -1.38 -2.29
CA ARG A 139 -24.95 -1.17 -3.43
C ARG A 139 -24.56 -2.10 -4.59
N PRO A 140 -25.51 -2.49 -5.46
CA PRO A 140 -25.19 -3.27 -6.66
C PRO A 140 -24.20 -2.54 -7.58
N GLY A 141 -23.29 -3.31 -8.19
CA GLY A 141 -22.37 -2.80 -9.23
C GLY A 141 -21.14 -2.06 -8.71
N VAL A 142 -20.84 -2.13 -7.40
CA VAL A 142 -19.55 -1.69 -6.86
C VAL A 142 -18.46 -2.65 -7.36
N ASP A 143 -17.40 -2.09 -7.94
CA ASP A 143 -16.24 -2.86 -8.40
C ASP A 143 -14.92 -2.32 -7.82
N ALA A 144 -13.91 -3.20 -7.78
CA ALA A 144 -12.60 -2.88 -7.20
C ALA A 144 -11.87 -1.73 -7.93
N MET A 145 -12.09 -1.58 -9.24
CA MET A 145 -11.46 -0.55 -10.06
C MET A 145 -12.06 0.83 -9.76
N GLN A 146 -13.37 0.93 -9.58
CA GLN A 146 -14.08 2.13 -9.13
C GLN A 146 -13.56 2.57 -7.76
N ILE A 147 -13.48 1.67 -6.79
CA ILE A 147 -12.93 1.98 -5.46
C ILE A 147 -11.49 2.49 -5.59
N SER A 148 -10.63 1.80 -6.34
CA SER A 148 -9.24 2.24 -6.56
C SER A 148 -9.14 3.64 -7.17
N ARG A 149 -9.99 3.98 -8.14
CA ARG A 149 -10.00 5.31 -8.76
C ARG A 149 -10.57 6.40 -7.83
N LEU A 150 -11.61 6.11 -7.05
CA LEU A 150 -12.19 7.04 -6.10
C LEU A 150 -11.21 7.38 -4.97
N VAL A 151 -10.66 6.34 -4.31
CA VAL A 151 -9.66 6.51 -3.25
C VAL A 151 -8.40 7.16 -3.81
N GLY A 152 -7.95 6.71 -4.97
CA GLY A 152 -6.79 7.28 -5.67
C GLY A 152 -6.95 8.76 -6.01
N GLY A 153 -8.15 9.17 -6.44
CA GLY A 153 -8.48 10.57 -6.68
C GLY A 153 -8.44 11.44 -5.42
N VAL A 154 -9.07 10.97 -4.32
CA VAL A 154 -9.01 11.67 -3.02
C VAL A 154 -7.56 11.78 -2.54
N ALA A 155 -6.81 10.68 -2.59
CA ALA A 155 -5.40 10.65 -2.22
C ALA A 155 -4.57 11.62 -3.07
N ALA A 156 -4.79 11.66 -4.39
CA ALA A 156 -4.08 12.56 -5.29
C ALA A 156 -4.37 14.04 -4.99
N VAL A 157 -5.61 14.40 -4.65
CA VAL A 157 -5.95 15.78 -4.26
C VAL A 157 -5.24 16.17 -2.97
N VAL A 158 -5.32 15.32 -1.94
CA VAL A 158 -4.68 15.55 -0.63
C VAL A 158 -3.17 15.68 -0.76
N ASP A 159 -2.55 14.84 -1.58
CA ASP A 159 -1.10 14.81 -1.80
C ASP A 159 -0.57 16.05 -2.56
N ASN A 160 -1.43 16.74 -3.32
CA ASN A 160 -1.07 17.89 -4.16
C ASN A 160 -1.65 19.23 -3.68
N SER A 161 -2.35 19.27 -2.54
CA SER A 161 -3.02 20.47 -2.03
C SER A 161 -2.76 20.67 -0.54
N GLU A 162 -2.78 21.92 -0.08
CA GLU A 162 -2.74 22.24 1.35
C GLU A 162 -4.16 22.18 1.92
N LEU A 163 -4.55 20.98 2.35
CA LEU A 163 -5.86 20.73 2.93
C LEU A 163 -5.77 20.47 4.44
N PRO A 164 -6.87 20.68 5.18
CA PRO A 164 -6.98 20.23 6.56
C PRO A 164 -6.66 18.74 6.71
N ALA A 165 -6.12 18.36 7.88
CA ALA A 165 -5.66 16.99 8.15
C ALA A 165 -6.79 15.93 8.03
N ASP A 166 -8.05 16.35 8.24
CA ASP A 166 -9.25 15.52 8.19
C ASP A 166 -9.94 15.52 6.82
N ALA A 167 -9.43 16.27 5.84
CA ALA A 167 -10.05 16.41 4.52
C ALA A 167 -10.17 15.06 3.79
N ALA A 168 -9.13 14.21 3.87
CA ALA A 168 -9.17 12.88 3.27
C ALA A 168 -10.29 12.03 3.87
N ALA A 169 -10.36 11.96 5.20
CA ALA A 169 -11.37 11.18 5.92
C ALA A 169 -12.79 11.67 5.60
N SER A 170 -13.00 12.99 5.51
CA SER A 170 -14.28 13.59 5.16
C SER A 170 -14.72 13.24 3.72
N MET A 171 -13.81 13.31 2.74
CA MET A 171 -14.11 12.92 1.36
C MET A 171 -14.39 11.41 1.25
N LEU A 172 -13.63 10.59 1.97
CA LEU A 172 -13.80 9.13 1.97
C LEU A 172 -15.08 8.71 2.71
N ALA A 173 -15.56 9.48 3.68
CA ALA A 173 -16.85 9.24 4.30
C ALA A 173 -17.98 9.38 3.28
N VAL A 174 -17.95 10.42 2.44
CA VAL A 174 -18.91 10.59 1.33
C VAL A 174 -18.83 9.41 0.34
N VAL A 175 -17.62 8.94 0.04
CA VAL A 175 -17.44 7.74 -0.79
C VAL A 175 -18.07 6.50 -0.12
N ALA A 176 -17.80 6.27 1.17
CA ALA A 176 -18.36 5.14 1.90
C ALA A 176 -19.90 5.19 1.96
N ASP A 177 -20.47 6.37 2.25
CA ASP A 177 -21.92 6.61 2.23
C ASP A 177 -22.53 6.27 0.88
N GLY A 178 -21.87 6.66 -0.20
CA GLY A 178 -22.33 6.39 -1.56
C GLY A 178 -22.21 4.92 -1.98
N LEU A 179 -21.39 4.11 -1.31
CA LEU A 179 -21.14 2.70 -1.67
C LEU A 179 -21.98 1.71 -0.87
N VAL A 180 -22.42 2.07 0.34
CA VAL A 180 -23.26 1.24 1.19
C VAL A 180 -24.73 1.33 0.74
N ALA A 181 -25.43 0.20 0.75
CA ALA A 181 -26.86 0.17 0.46
C ALA A 181 -27.64 0.88 1.58
N SER A 182 -28.61 1.71 1.21
CA SER A 182 -29.50 2.41 2.15
C SER A 182 -30.49 1.47 2.85
#